data_AF-A0A8H2WW63-F1
#
_entry.id   AF-A0A8H2WW63-F1
#
_cell.length_a   1.000
_cell.length_b   1.000
_cell.length_c   1.000
_cell.angle_alpha   90.00
_cell.angle_beta   90.00
_cell.angle_gamma   90.00
#
_symmetry.space_group_name_H-M   'P 1'
#
loop_
_entity.id
_entity.type
_entity.pdbx_description
1 polymer ?
#
loop_
_entity_poly.entity_id
_entity_poly.type
_entity_poly.pdbx_seq_one_letter_code
_entity_poly.pdbx_strand_id
1 'polypeptide(L)'
;MYPLTDANNPILYEDGDEDEAGQASTALAPIEETSPLGYNVNFVNATLVNTSAIVGMGIFSTPSFILRSVGSVGMLIALYLFVPLITLAGLMVYIELTSMCGHKRSGAEVVYLEEAYPKPRFLLPTAFALITALLSHAGVSSTVFAKYVLDGYNIEATPSRQRSIAIAMVTVAVWVCLFSNKWALRINGVTAFLKIGCLILISATGLACLLGWTSVPSSGNLKHPFDGSLYEANPLATSIVKVLYNFVGWNSILGLMAEVKGRQPIRTIKRAGIASVLIAACLFITTLLSFSIILTKEEFINANEVLGAIFLRKVYGDAVATKVFPIFIGISTFGGIVSVTLYYGRMLREAGRQGMLPFATFWSRVGRFKTPYGPVLLKWGLAVLLIVITPAKDTVVFLIDLASYPALVFSLLIGCGVWVLRRRRQQLGLPEHAYRAPNFIVLIYVLQSVALLIMPWIPPKDGSKGGDVGFFYATYCIVAVLLLLLCGVYYWIRFRALPEWLGYELIEETISLPGGVKVMALKKVYKDNSEGQEEPLLQGERGD
;
A
#
# COMPACT_ATOMS: atom_id res chain seq x y z
N MET A 1 -39.86 -1.18 -8.91
CA MET A 1 -39.39 -1.43 -10.29
C MET A 1 -38.28 -0.42 -10.56
N TYR A 2 -37.02 -0.83 -10.41
CA TYR A 2 -35.87 0.07 -10.60
C TYR A 2 -35.63 0.25 -12.11
N PRO A 3 -35.49 1.47 -12.64
CA PRO A 3 -35.13 1.64 -14.02
C PRO A 3 -33.66 1.23 -14.21
N LEU A 4 -33.43 0.38 -15.20
CA LEU A 4 -32.11 0.01 -15.71
C LEU A 4 -31.42 1.28 -16.21
N THR A 5 -30.42 1.76 -15.47
CA THR A 5 -29.61 2.91 -15.86
C THR A 5 -28.67 2.54 -17.01
N ASP A 6 -28.79 3.34 -18.07
CA ASP A 6 -27.99 3.31 -19.28
C ASP A 6 -26.48 3.38 -18.98
N ALA A 7 -25.70 2.44 -19.53
CA ALA A 7 -24.29 2.27 -19.18
C ALA A 7 -23.36 3.38 -19.70
N ASN A 8 -23.88 4.29 -20.53
CA ASN A 8 -23.13 5.33 -21.22
C ASN A 8 -23.39 6.76 -20.72
N ASN A 9 -24.30 6.97 -19.78
CA ASN A 9 -24.49 8.30 -19.18
C ASN A 9 -23.86 8.30 -17.79
N PRO A 10 -22.63 8.84 -17.60
CA PRO A 10 -22.18 9.15 -16.25
C PRO A 10 -23.17 10.19 -15.74
N ILE A 11 -23.90 9.87 -14.66
CA ILE A 11 -24.63 10.91 -13.94
C ILE A 11 -23.55 11.92 -13.54
N LEU A 12 -23.47 13.01 -14.30
CA LEU A 12 -22.72 14.20 -13.94
C LEU A 12 -23.27 14.61 -12.59
N TYR A 13 -22.36 14.78 -11.63
CA TYR A 13 -22.68 15.32 -10.31
C TYR A 13 -23.48 16.60 -10.54
N GLU A 14 -24.67 16.71 -9.95
CA GLU A 14 -25.41 17.97 -10.00
C GLU A 14 -24.56 19.03 -9.26
N ASP A 15 -24.22 20.10 -9.97
CA ASP A 15 -23.60 21.30 -9.39
C ASP A 15 -24.51 21.80 -8.25
N GLY A 16 -24.09 21.62 -7.00
CA GLY A 16 -24.89 22.07 -5.86
C GLY A 16 -24.55 21.53 -4.47
N ASP A 17 -23.68 20.53 -4.33
CA ASP A 17 -23.31 20.03 -3.00
C ASP A 17 -22.38 21.04 -2.28
N GLU A 18 -22.81 21.54 -1.11
CA GLU A 18 -22.04 22.46 -0.24
C GLU A 18 -20.62 21.94 0.08
N ASP A 19 -20.48 20.61 0.11
CA ASP A 19 -19.21 19.91 0.27
C ASP A 19 -18.20 20.23 -0.85
N GLU A 20 -18.64 20.48 -2.08
CA GLU A 20 -17.76 20.78 -3.22
C GLU A 20 -17.25 22.22 -3.18
N ALA A 21 -18.09 23.19 -2.80
CA ALA A 21 -17.66 24.57 -2.61
C ALA A 21 -16.61 24.69 -1.50
N GLY A 22 -16.76 23.89 -0.43
CA GLY A 22 -15.76 23.79 0.62
C GLY A 22 -14.45 23.09 0.19
N GLN A 23 -14.48 22.27 -0.85
CA GLN A 23 -13.28 21.60 -1.40
C GLN A 23 -12.50 22.51 -2.34
N ALA A 24 -13.19 23.22 -3.23
CA ALA A 24 -12.56 24.16 -4.17
C ALA A 24 -11.83 25.29 -3.44
N SER A 25 -12.30 25.69 -2.26
CA SER A 25 -11.68 26.72 -1.43
C SER A 25 -10.44 26.27 -0.64
N THR A 26 -10.27 24.97 -0.39
CA THR A 26 -9.12 24.44 0.37
C THR A 26 -8.06 23.73 -0.48
N ALA A 27 -8.39 23.39 -1.73
CA ALA A 27 -7.51 22.62 -2.59
C ALA A 27 -6.28 23.44 -3.02
N LEU A 28 -5.10 22.92 -2.73
CA LEU A 28 -3.81 23.54 -3.12
C LEU A 28 -3.39 23.22 -4.56
N ALA A 29 -4.10 22.30 -5.22
CA ALA A 29 -3.88 21.92 -6.62
C ALA A 29 -5.23 21.92 -7.37
N PRO A 30 -5.24 22.20 -8.68
CA PRO A 30 -6.47 22.34 -9.46
C PRO A 30 -7.27 21.03 -9.44
N ILE A 31 -8.60 21.07 -9.36
CA ILE A 31 -9.43 19.85 -9.38
C ILE A 31 -9.86 19.55 -10.82
N GLU A 32 -9.79 18.28 -11.23
CA GLU A 32 -10.34 17.82 -12.51
C GLU A 32 -11.87 17.63 -12.35
N GLU A 33 -12.68 18.37 -13.12
CA GLU A 33 -14.15 18.27 -13.07
C GLU A 33 -14.66 16.92 -13.60
N THR A 34 -13.96 16.35 -14.59
CA THR A 34 -14.23 15.01 -15.12
C THR A 34 -12.97 14.17 -15.11
N SER A 35 -13.08 12.93 -14.63
CA SER A 35 -11.93 12.02 -14.56
C SER A 35 -11.49 11.57 -15.96
N PRO A 36 -10.26 11.91 -16.40
CA PRO A 36 -9.73 11.52 -17.73
C PRO A 36 -9.41 10.03 -17.80
N LEU A 37 -9.29 9.35 -16.65
CA LEU A 37 -9.11 7.90 -16.54
C LEU A 37 -10.44 7.14 -16.68
N GLY A 38 -11.56 7.86 -16.55
CA GLY A 38 -12.92 7.37 -16.69
C GLY A 38 -13.47 6.71 -15.43
N TYR A 39 -14.80 6.60 -15.36
CA TYR A 39 -15.50 5.99 -14.24
C TYR A 39 -15.70 4.50 -14.48
N ASN A 40 -14.84 3.65 -13.92
CA ASN A 40 -14.91 2.20 -14.12
C ASN A 40 -15.06 1.41 -12.81
N VAL A 41 -15.09 2.10 -11.66
CA VAL A 41 -15.04 1.45 -10.35
C VAL A 41 -16.42 1.49 -9.69
N ASN A 42 -16.94 0.32 -9.32
CA ASN A 42 -18.18 0.14 -8.57
C ASN A 42 -17.87 -0.56 -7.24
N PHE A 43 -18.87 -0.72 -6.36
CA PHE A 43 -18.69 -1.35 -5.04
C PHE A 43 -18.00 -2.73 -5.10
N VAL A 44 -18.42 -3.59 -6.04
CA VAL A 44 -17.86 -4.94 -6.19
C VAL A 44 -16.41 -4.88 -6.64
N ASN A 45 -16.11 -4.13 -7.70
CA ASN A 45 -14.72 -3.97 -8.17
C ASN A 45 -13.85 -3.33 -7.08
N ALA A 46 -14.36 -2.35 -6.35
CA ALA A 46 -13.66 -1.70 -5.24
C ALA A 46 -13.28 -2.71 -4.14
N THR A 47 -14.23 -3.55 -3.74
CA THR A 47 -14.00 -4.59 -2.74
C THR A 47 -12.99 -5.61 -3.26
N LEU A 48 -13.14 -6.09 -4.50
CA LEU A 48 -12.22 -7.06 -5.11
C LEU A 48 -10.81 -6.48 -5.32
N VAL A 49 -10.68 -5.18 -5.60
CA VAL A 49 -9.36 -4.50 -5.73
C VAL A 49 -8.62 -4.51 -4.40
N ASN A 50 -9.26 -4.07 -3.34
CA ASN A 50 -8.65 -4.11 -2.01
C ASN A 50 -8.39 -5.56 -1.56
N THR A 51 -9.35 -6.47 -1.72
CA THR A 51 -9.17 -7.87 -1.31
C THR A 51 -8.06 -8.55 -2.10
N SER A 52 -7.91 -8.27 -3.40
CA SER A 52 -6.78 -8.80 -4.19
C SER A 52 -5.43 -8.24 -3.76
N ALA A 53 -5.39 -6.97 -3.34
CA ALA A 53 -4.16 -6.35 -2.85
C ALA A 53 -3.75 -6.93 -1.49
N ILE A 54 -4.71 -7.08 -0.57
CA ILE A 54 -4.51 -7.67 0.76
C ILE A 54 -4.16 -9.16 0.66
N VAL A 55 -4.97 -9.92 -0.07
CA VAL A 55 -4.75 -11.35 -0.29
C VAL A 55 -3.67 -11.51 -1.34
N GLY A 56 -2.43 -11.50 -0.86
CA GLY A 56 -1.22 -11.77 -1.64
C GLY A 56 -0.46 -12.97 -1.09
N MET A 57 0.85 -12.99 -1.33
CA MET A 57 1.72 -14.03 -0.81
C MET A 57 2.05 -13.92 0.67
N GLY A 58 1.76 -12.78 1.30
CA GLY A 58 2.12 -12.52 2.69
C GLY A 58 1.62 -13.59 3.65
N ILE A 59 0.38 -14.09 3.47
CA ILE A 59 -0.19 -15.16 4.31
C ILE A 59 0.49 -16.53 4.13
N PHE A 60 1.21 -16.74 3.01
CA PHE A 60 1.91 -17.99 2.73
C PHE A 60 3.40 -17.95 3.12
N SER A 61 3.95 -16.77 3.43
CA SER A 61 5.38 -16.61 3.72
C SER A 61 5.67 -16.02 5.10
N THR A 62 4.88 -15.03 5.55
CA THR A 62 5.14 -14.30 6.80
C THR A 62 4.81 -15.07 8.10
N PRO A 63 3.81 -15.97 8.16
CA PRO A 63 3.44 -16.59 9.44
C PRO A 63 4.56 -17.39 10.08
N SER A 64 5.43 -18.03 9.29
CA SER A 64 6.59 -18.79 9.78
C SER A 64 7.57 -17.89 10.56
N PHE A 65 7.82 -16.68 10.03
CA PHE A 65 8.70 -15.70 10.66
C PHE A 65 8.07 -15.08 11.91
N ILE A 66 6.77 -14.82 11.88
CA ILE A 66 6.03 -14.31 13.04
C ILE A 66 6.04 -15.37 14.15
N LEU A 67 5.73 -16.64 13.84
CA LEU A 67 5.74 -17.72 14.81
C LEU A 67 7.11 -17.92 15.45
N ARG A 68 8.19 -17.80 14.68
CA ARG A 68 9.57 -17.82 15.21
C ARG A 68 9.81 -16.69 16.21
N SER A 69 9.26 -15.51 15.95
CA SER A 69 9.46 -14.30 16.76
C SER A 69 8.63 -14.30 18.04
N VAL A 70 7.38 -14.79 17.99
CA VAL A 70 6.47 -14.81 19.17
C VAL A 70 6.46 -16.13 19.93
N GLY A 71 7.06 -17.19 19.37
CA GLY A 71 7.26 -18.48 20.01
C GLY A 71 6.03 -19.38 20.13
N SER A 72 4.80 -18.86 20.06
CA SER A 72 3.56 -19.66 20.22
C SER A 72 2.52 -19.42 19.12
N VAL A 73 1.72 -20.46 18.84
CA VAL A 73 0.67 -20.42 17.81
C VAL A 73 -0.51 -19.55 18.26
N GLY A 74 -0.84 -19.56 19.55
CA GLY A 74 -1.87 -18.73 20.15
C GLY A 74 -1.54 -17.25 20.01
N MET A 75 -0.28 -16.86 20.24
CA MET A 75 0.15 -15.47 20.05
C MET A 75 0.12 -15.06 18.57
N LEU A 76 0.53 -15.95 17.65
CA LEU A 76 0.39 -15.72 16.20
C LEU A 76 -1.08 -15.42 15.83
N ILE A 77 -2.03 -16.26 16.25
CA ILE A 77 -3.45 -16.07 15.95
C ILE A 77 -4.00 -14.80 16.63
N ALA A 78 -3.60 -14.51 17.87
CA ALA A 78 -3.99 -13.30 18.59
C ALA A 78 -3.57 -12.02 17.85
N LEU A 79 -2.36 -11.99 17.27
CA LEU A 79 -1.92 -10.88 16.44
C LEU A 79 -2.78 -10.71 15.18
N TYR A 80 -3.17 -11.81 14.53
CA TYR A 80 -4.07 -11.75 13.36
C TYR A 80 -5.54 -11.44 13.71
N LEU A 81 -5.93 -11.52 14.99
CA LEU A 81 -7.21 -11.02 15.48
C LEU A 81 -7.15 -9.51 15.80
N PHE A 82 -6.03 -9.06 16.37
CA PHE A 82 -5.87 -7.68 16.82
C PHE A 82 -5.54 -6.70 15.68
N VAL A 83 -4.62 -7.07 14.80
CA VAL A 83 -4.13 -6.18 13.72
C VAL A 83 -5.20 -5.79 12.67
N PRO A 84 -6.19 -6.64 12.32
CA PRO A 84 -7.29 -6.18 11.47
C PRO A 84 -8.10 -5.02 12.07
N LEU A 85 -8.26 -4.98 13.40
CA LEU A 85 -8.96 -3.89 14.09
C LEU A 85 -8.20 -2.57 13.96
N ILE A 86 -6.88 -2.66 14.05
CA ILE A 86 -5.94 -1.58 13.76
C ILE A 86 -6.07 -1.10 12.30
N THR A 87 -6.12 -2.03 11.36
CA THR A 87 -6.28 -1.71 9.92
C THR A 87 -7.62 -1.01 9.67
N LEU A 88 -8.70 -1.44 10.34
CA LEU A 88 -10.00 -0.78 10.29
C LEU A 88 -9.95 0.65 10.88
N ALA A 89 -9.20 0.86 11.96
CA ALA A 89 -8.99 2.20 12.52
C ALA A 89 -8.27 3.11 11.51
N GLY A 90 -7.22 2.62 10.85
CA GLY A 90 -6.53 3.32 9.77
C GLY A 90 -7.44 3.62 8.58
N LEU A 91 -8.28 2.67 8.19
CA LEU A 91 -9.27 2.87 7.14
C LEU A 91 -10.25 4.02 7.48
N MET A 92 -10.72 4.11 8.73
CA MET A 92 -11.61 5.21 9.15
C MET A 92 -10.91 6.57 9.09
N VAL A 93 -9.66 6.66 9.55
CA VAL A 93 -8.81 7.86 9.43
C VAL A 93 -8.72 8.32 7.98
N TYR A 94 -8.43 7.39 7.07
CA TYR A 94 -8.27 7.69 5.66
C TYR A 94 -9.58 8.05 4.96
N ILE A 95 -10.70 7.43 5.31
CA ILE A 95 -12.01 7.80 4.74
C ILE A 95 -12.37 9.23 5.14
N GLU A 96 -12.10 9.64 6.38
CA GLU A 96 -12.32 11.01 6.83
C GLU A 96 -11.43 12.00 6.06
N LEU A 97 -10.14 11.70 5.90
CA LEU A 97 -9.24 12.54 5.11
C LEU A 97 -9.67 12.65 3.65
N THR A 98 -10.09 11.52 3.06
CA THR A 98 -10.67 11.52 1.70
C THR A 98 -11.92 12.39 1.61
N SER A 99 -12.73 12.40 2.67
CA SER A 99 -13.92 13.23 2.75
C SER A 99 -13.58 14.71 2.89
N MET A 100 -12.46 15.07 3.52
CA MET A 100 -12.02 16.46 3.67
C MET A 100 -11.30 16.98 2.43
N CYS A 101 -10.40 16.18 1.86
CA CYS A 101 -9.51 16.57 0.76
C CYS A 101 -10.12 16.38 -0.64
N GLY A 102 -11.38 15.98 -0.70
CA GLY A 102 -12.16 15.89 -1.93
C GLY A 102 -12.04 14.54 -2.64
N HIS A 103 -13.20 13.97 -2.96
CA HIS A 103 -13.34 12.68 -3.63
C HIS A 103 -12.96 12.71 -5.12
N LYS A 104 -12.71 13.90 -5.69
CA LYS A 104 -12.35 14.09 -7.11
C LYS A 104 -10.84 13.95 -7.37
N ARG A 105 -10.01 13.77 -6.33
CA ARG A 105 -8.55 13.61 -6.46
C ARG A 105 -8.12 12.17 -6.14
N SER A 106 -7.34 11.57 -7.03
CA SER A 106 -6.86 10.19 -6.93
C SER A 106 -5.43 10.06 -6.38
N GLY A 107 -4.99 11.02 -5.56
CA GLY A 107 -3.63 11.03 -5.01
C GLY A 107 -3.45 10.43 -3.61
N ALA A 108 -4.57 10.14 -2.93
CA ALA A 108 -4.61 9.59 -1.57
C ALA A 108 -3.63 10.32 -0.62
N GLU A 109 -2.64 9.62 -0.05
CA GLU A 109 -1.67 10.12 0.93
C GLU A 109 -0.91 11.36 0.46
N VAL A 110 -0.58 11.46 -0.83
CA VAL A 110 0.11 12.63 -1.39
C VAL A 110 -0.76 13.89 -1.22
N VAL A 111 -2.07 13.75 -1.41
CA VAL A 111 -3.05 14.83 -1.24
C VAL A 111 -3.28 15.13 0.24
N TYR A 112 -3.44 14.09 1.07
CA TYR A 112 -3.68 14.29 2.51
C TYR A 112 -2.51 14.99 3.18
N LEU A 113 -1.27 14.62 2.84
CA LEU A 113 -0.06 15.26 3.38
C LEU A 113 0.10 16.69 2.88
N GLU A 114 -0.24 16.96 1.62
CA GLU A 114 -0.21 18.31 1.04
C GLU A 114 -1.16 19.23 1.80
N GLU A 115 -2.41 18.80 1.99
CA GLU A 115 -3.42 19.62 2.65
C GLU A 115 -3.19 19.71 4.16
N ALA A 116 -2.80 18.64 4.84
CA ALA A 116 -2.54 18.68 6.28
C ALA A 116 -1.34 19.57 6.60
N TYR A 117 -0.26 19.48 5.83
CA TYR A 117 1.03 20.12 6.10
C TYR A 117 1.52 20.95 4.90
N PRO A 118 0.91 22.12 4.64
CA PRO A 118 1.24 22.95 3.48
C PRO A 118 2.61 23.64 3.59
N LYS A 119 3.19 23.73 4.80
CA LYS A 119 4.49 24.36 5.07
C LYS A 119 5.44 23.34 5.72
N PRO A 120 6.68 23.18 5.21
CA PRO A 120 7.21 23.73 3.95
C PRO A 120 6.57 23.06 2.72
N ARG A 121 6.29 23.86 1.68
CA ARG A 121 5.48 23.45 0.53
C ARG A 121 6.11 22.26 -0.20
N PHE A 122 5.32 21.23 -0.50
CA PHE A 122 5.72 19.98 -1.19
C PHE A 122 6.64 19.01 -0.43
N LEU A 123 7.18 19.33 0.74
CA LEU A 123 8.17 18.47 1.42
C LEU A 123 7.62 17.06 1.75
N LEU A 124 6.52 16.97 2.51
CA LEU A 124 6.00 15.67 2.92
C LEU A 124 5.43 14.84 1.77
N PRO A 125 4.64 15.42 0.83
CA PRO A 125 4.20 14.69 -0.34
C PRO A 125 5.33 14.20 -1.25
N THR A 126 6.38 15.02 -1.48
CA THR A 126 7.55 14.61 -2.29
C THR A 126 8.32 13.47 -1.61
N ALA A 127 8.55 13.57 -0.29
CA ALA A 127 9.21 12.52 0.47
C ALA A 127 8.42 11.21 0.42
N PHE A 128 7.09 11.28 0.60
CA PHE A 128 6.21 10.12 0.50
C PHE A 128 6.26 9.48 -0.89
N ALA A 129 6.11 10.29 -1.95
CA ALA A 129 6.13 9.80 -3.32
C ALA A 129 7.48 9.15 -3.69
N LEU A 130 8.61 9.75 -3.28
CA LEU A 130 9.95 9.24 -3.57
C LEU A 130 10.23 7.92 -2.85
N ILE A 131 9.95 7.85 -1.54
CA ILE A 131 10.16 6.63 -0.74
C ILE A 131 9.31 5.49 -1.27
N THR A 132 8.04 5.77 -1.52
CA THR A 132 7.09 4.79 -2.04
C THR A 132 7.47 4.32 -3.43
N ALA A 133 8.03 5.20 -4.27
CA ALA A 133 8.54 4.82 -5.58
C ALA A 133 9.74 3.87 -5.43
N LEU A 134 10.72 4.22 -4.59
CA LEU A 134 11.96 3.44 -4.36
C LEU A 134 11.68 2.06 -3.75
N LEU A 135 10.80 1.98 -2.75
CA LEU A 135 10.51 0.74 -2.01
C LEU A 135 9.36 -0.02 -2.68
N SER A 136 9.60 -0.52 -3.88
CA SER A 136 8.57 -1.16 -4.71
C SER A 136 8.13 -2.54 -4.20
N HIS A 137 6.97 -2.60 -3.55
CA HIS A 137 6.28 -3.85 -3.15
C HIS A 137 6.14 -4.89 -4.27
N ALA A 138 5.99 -4.42 -5.52
CA ALA A 138 5.87 -5.29 -6.69
C ALA A 138 7.15 -6.12 -6.93
N GLY A 139 8.33 -5.53 -6.66
CA GLY A 139 9.61 -6.23 -6.76
C GLY A 139 9.72 -7.36 -5.73
N VAL A 140 9.46 -7.06 -4.46
CA VAL A 140 9.47 -8.06 -3.36
C VAL A 140 8.53 -9.23 -3.67
N SER A 141 7.28 -8.91 -4.04
CA SER A 141 6.28 -9.92 -4.38
C SER A 141 6.73 -10.78 -5.58
N SER A 142 7.36 -10.19 -6.59
CA SER A 142 7.83 -10.97 -7.75
C SER A 142 9.00 -11.90 -7.40
N THR A 143 9.88 -11.50 -6.49
CA THR A 143 11.03 -12.33 -6.06
C THR A 143 10.61 -13.56 -5.26
N VAL A 144 9.58 -13.43 -4.42
CA VAL A 144 9.03 -14.56 -3.66
C VAL A 144 8.30 -15.53 -4.60
N PHE A 145 7.58 -15.01 -5.60
CA PHE A 145 6.93 -15.85 -6.62
C PHE A 145 7.96 -16.68 -7.38
N ALA A 146 9.08 -16.07 -7.77
CA ALA A 146 10.16 -16.78 -8.43
C ALA A 146 10.71 -17.94 -7.58
N LYS A 147 10.83 -17.76 -6.25
CA LYS A 147 11.25 -18.85 -5.34
C LYS A 147 10.23 -19.99 -5.30
N TYR A 148 8.94 -19.68 -5.23
CA TYR A 148 7.87 -20.69 -5.26
C TYR A 148 7.84 -21.49 -6.57
N VAL A 149 8.09 -20.83 -7.70
CA VAL A 149 8.20 -21.51 -9.01
C VAL A 149 9.42 -22.43 -9.03
N LEU A 150 10.58 -21.94 -8.59
CA LEU A 150 11.81 -22.73 -8.58
C LEU A 150 11.71 -23.95 -7.65
N ASP A 151 11.19 -23.75 -6.43
CA ASP A 151 10.94 -24.83 -5.46
C ASP A 151 9.93 -25.85 -5.99
N GLY A 152 8.79 -25.38 -6.52
CA GLY A 152 7.74 -26.26 -7.02
C GLY A 152 8.18 -27.14 -8.19
N TYR A 153 9.02 -26.63 -9.09
CA TYR A 153 9.57 -27.42 -10.19
C TYR A 153 10.87 -28.15 -9.85
N ASN A 154 11.32 -28.14 -8.58
CA ASN A 154 12.60 -28.70 -8.14
C ASN A 154 13.79 -28.21 -8.97
N ILE A 155 13.77 -26.93 -9.36
CA ILE A 155 14.85 -26.27 -10.11
C ILE A 155 15.76 -25.57 -9.12
N GLU A 156 17.07 -25.80 -9.23
CA GLU A 156 18.05 -25.11 -8.39
C GLU A 156 17.92 -23.58 -8.51
N ALA A 157 17.78 -22.93 -7.36
CA ALA A 157 17.54 -21.50 -7.24
C ALA A 157 18.84 -20.70 -7.43
N THR A 158 19.28 -20.55 -8.67
CA THR A 158 20.37 -19.63 -9.00
C THR A 158 19.87 -18.18 -9.01
N PRO A 159 20.68 -17.19 -8.57
CA PRO A 159 20.26 -15.78 -8.55
C PRO A 159 19.80 -15.27 -9.92
N SER A 160 20.41 -15.74 -11.01
CA SER A 160 20.05 -15.35 -12.38
C SER A 160 18.65 -15.84 -12.78
N ARG A 161 18.33 -17.12 -12.48
CA ARG A 161 17.01 -17.70 -12.76
C ARG A 161 15.90 -17.06 -11.93
N GLN A 162 16.17 -16.82 -10.65
CA GLN A 162 15.20 -16.16 -9.78
C GLN A 162 14.89 -14.74 -10.26
N ARG A 163 15.93 -13.97 -10.63
CA ARG A 163 15.77 -12.60 -11.14
C ARG A 163 15.03 -12.57 -12.47
N SER A 164 15.34 -13.47 -13.42
CA SER A 164 14.67 -13.48 -14.72
C SER A 164 13.18 -13.78 -14.62
N ILE A 165 12.79 -14.76 -13.80
CA ILE A 165 11.38 -15.10 -13.54
C ILE A 165 10.65 -13.92 -12.87
N ALA A 166 11.28 -13.29 -11.86
CA ALA A 166 10.71 -12.14 -11.17
C ALA A 166 10.54 -10.92 -12.10
N ILE A 167 11.52 -10.64 -12.95
CA ILE A 167 11.45 -9.55 -13.94
C ILE A 167 10.35 -9.83 -14.98
N ALA A 168 10.25 -11.06 -15.48
CA ALA A 168 9.19 -11.43 -16.42
C ALA A 168 7.80 -11.21 -15.81
N MET A 169 7.60 -11.66 -14.57
CA MET A 169 6.36 -11.52 -13.83
C MET A 169 5.94 -10.05 -13.64
N VAL A 170 6.84 -9.22 -13.11
CA VAL A 170 6.52 -7.80 -12.87
C VAL A 170 6.27 -7.06 -14.17
N THR A 171 7.00 -7.40 -15.24
CA THR A 171 6.84 -6.78 -16.56
C THR A 171 5.45 -7.04 -17.13
N VAL A 172 5.02 -8.30 -17.15
CA VAL A 172 3.68 -8.67 -17.66
C VAL A 172 2.58 -8.03 -16.81
N ALA A 173 2.69 -8.07 -15.48
CA ALA A 173 1.69 -7.50 -14.58
C ALA A 173 1.54 -5.97 -14.74
N VAL A 174 2.66 -5.25 -14.85
CA VAL A 174 2.63 -3.80 -15.02
C VAL A 174 2.16 -3.41 -16.43
N TRP A 175 2.53 -4.17 -17.46
CA TRP A 175 2.09 -3.91 -18.84
C TRP A 175 0.58 -4.05 -19.01
N VAL A 176 -0.06 -5.00 -18.33
CA VAL A 176 -1.52 -5.07 -18.29
C VAL A 176 -2.14 -3.76 -17.78
N CYS A 177 -1.55 -3.16 -16.74
CA CYS A 177 -1.98 -1.86 -16.23
C CYS A 177 -1.68 -0.70 -17.18
N LEU A 178 -0.60 -0.81 -17.98
CA LEU A 178 -0.21 0.19 -18.95
C LEU A 178 -1.17 0.25 -20.14
N PHE A 179 -1.56 -0.90 -20.69
CA PHE A 179 -2.35 -0.99 -21.92
C PHE A 179 -3.86 -0.84 -21.72
N SER A 180 -4.41 -1.15 -20.54
CA SER A 180 -5.84 -0.95 -20.31
C SER A 180 -6.24 -1.01 -18.84
N ASN A 181 -6.77 0.11 -18.33
CA ASN A 181 -7.40 0.15 -17.00
C ASN A 181 -8.58 -0.82 -16.87
N LYS A 182 -9.40 -0.98 -17.92
CA LYS A 182 -10.57 -1.87 -17.89
C LYS A 182 -10.17 -3.34 -17.76
N TRP A 183 -9.17 -3.78 -18.52
CA TRP A 183 -8.66 -5.14 -18.42
C TRP A 183 -7.91 -5.37 -17.11
N ALA A 184 -7.12 -4.41 -16.64
CA ALA A 184 -6.47 -4.49 -15.34
C ALA A 184 -7.48 -4.71 -14.21
N LEU A 185 -8.59 -3.95 -14.17
CA LEU A 185 -9.65 -4.15 -13.18
C LEU A 185 -10.35 -5.52 -13.31
N ARG A 186 -10.63 -5.98 -14.54
CA ARG A 186 -11.25 -7.30 -14.78
C ARG A 186 -10.35 -8.45 -14.36
N ILE A 187 -9.10 -8.44 -14.82
CA ILE A 187 -8.11 -9.46 -14.47
C ILE A 187 -7.92 -9.47 -12.96
N ASN A 188 -7.82 -8.30 -12.34
CA ASN A 188 -7.71 -8.23 -10.90
C ASN A 188 -8.93 -8.84 -10.19
N GLY A 189 -10.15 -8.56 -10.64
CA GLY A 189 -11.36 -9.18 -10.09
C GLY A 189 -11.36 -10.71 -10.20
N VAL A 190 -10.94 -11.26 -11.35
CA VAL A 190 -10.80 -12.71 -11.54
C VAL A 190 -9.74 -13.29 -10.60
N THR A 191 -8.56 -12.67 -10.50
CA THR A 191 -7.52 -13.13 -9.57
C THR A 191 -7.98 -13.05 -8.11
N ALA A 192 -8.72 -12.01 -7.72
CA ALA A 192 -9.27 -11.87 -6.38
C ALA A 192 -10.21 -13.04 -6.03
N PHE A 193 -11.12 -13.37 -6.95
CA PHE A 193 -12.06 -14.47 -6.77
C PHE A 193 -11.35 -15.81 -6.62
N LEU A 194 -10.37 -16.10 -7.48
CA LEU A 194 -9.57 -17.32 -7.42
C LEU A 194 -8.79 -17.42 -6.09
N LYS A 195 -8.19 -16.32 -5.63
CA LYS A 195 -7.47 -16.26 -4.35
C LYS A 195 -8.37 -16.53 -3.15
N ILE A 196 -9.54 -15.90 -3.11
CA ILE A 196 -10.54 -16.13 -2.06
C ILE A 196 -10.96 -17.60 -2.05
N GLY A 197 -11.29 -18.17 -3.22
CA GLY A 197 -11.66 -19.58 -3.36
C GLY A 197 -10.59 -20.52 -2.82
N CYS A 198 -9.31 -20.27 -3.13
CA CYS A 198 -8.23 -21.11 -2.61
C CYS A 198 -8.01 -20.98 -1.11
N LEU A 199 -8.13 -19.78 -0.51
CA LEU A 199 -8.07 -19.65 0.95
C LEU A 199 -9.25 -20.35 1.64
N ILE A 200 -10.44 -20.34 1.02
CA ILE A 200 -11.59 -21.11 1.50
C ILE A 200 -11.28 -22.62 1.45
N LEU A 201 -10.68 -23.13 0.38
CA LEU A 201 -10.29 -24.54 0.28
C LEU A 201 -9.25 -24.93 1.35
N ILE A 202 -8.25 -24.07 1.60
CA ILE A 202 -7.25 -24.29 2.66
C ILE A 202 -7.92 -24.23 4.05
N SER A 203 -8.88 -23.33 4.25
CA SER A 203 -9.65 -23.25 5.49
C SER A 203 -10.51 -24.50 5.70
N ALA A 204 -11.17 -24.97 4.64
CA ALA A 204 -12.02 -26.16 4.67
C ALA A 204 -11.22 -27.45 4.92
N THR A 205 -10.01 -27.57 4.38
CA THR A 205 -9.13 -28.73 4.65
C THR A 205 -8.68 -28.83 6.10
N GLY A 206 -8.35 -27.70 6.73
CA GLY A 206 -8.03 -27.69 8.17
C GLY A 206 -9.22 -28.10 9.02
N LEU A 207 -10.43 -27.63 8.68
CA LEU A 207 -11.66 -28.05 9.36
C LEU A 207 -11.94 -29.55 9.16
N ALA A 208 -11.78 -30.07 7.93
CA ALA A 208 -11.94 -31.49 7.63
C ALA A 208 -10.94 -32.36 8.42
N CYS A 209 -9.70 -31.89 8.60
CA CYS A 209 -8.71 -32.56 9.43
C CYS A 209 -9.10 -32.58 10.91
N LEU A 210 -9.62 -31.47 11.44
CA LEU A 210 -10.10 -31.39 12.82
C LEU A 210 -11.30 -32.32 13.08
N LEU A 211 -12.19 -32.50 12.09
CA LEU A 211 -13.32 -33.42 12.14
C LEU A 211 -12.94 -34.89 11.89
N GLY A 212 -11.67 -35.19 11.61
CA GLY A 212 -11.21 -36.55 11.32
C GLY A 212 -11.61 -37.08 9.94
N TRP A 213 -11.98 -36.20 9.01
CA TRP A 213 -12.35 -36.57 7.63
C TRP A 213 -11.14 -36.76 6.71
N THR A 214 -9.93 -36.52 7.21
CA THR A 214 -8.68 -36.68 6.46
C THR A 214 -7.76 -37.69 7.13
N SER A 215 -6.89 -38.34 6.34
CA SER A 215 -5.88 -39.28 6.85
C SER A 215 -4.73 -38.63 7.63
N VAL A 216 -4.62 -37.29 7.60
CA VAL A 216 -3.56 -36.56 8.31
C VAL A 216 -3.96 -36.35 9.78
N PRO A 217 -3.14 -36.79 10.76
CA PRO A 217 -3.44 -36.57 12.17
C PRO A 217 -3.25 -35.10 12.56
N SER A 218 -4.03 -34.63 13.54
CA SER A 218 -3.86 -33.30 14.11
C SER A 218 -2.52 -33.18 14.85
N SER A 219 -1.80 -32.09 14.60
CA SER A 219 -0.49 -31.80 15.20
C SER A 219 -0.54 -31.53 16.72
N GLY A 220 -1.72 -31.27 17.28
CA GLY A 220 -1.90 -30.99 18.71
C GLY A 220 -1.51 -29.58 19.16
N ASN A 221 -1.04 -28.70 18.25
CA ASN A 221 -0.62 -27.33 18.59
C ASN A 221 -1.71 -26.48 19.28
N LEU A 222 -2.99 -26.82 19.06
CA LEU A 222 -4.12 -26.08 19.63
C LEU A 222 -4.50 -26.52 21.06
N LYS A 223 -3.89 -27.57 21.61
CA LYS A 223 -4.16 -28.03 22.98
C LYS A 223 -3.60 -27.06 24.03
N HIS A 224 -2.37 -26.60 23.81
CA HIS A 224 -1.70 -25.58 24.63
C HIS A 224 -1.20 -24.44 23.73
N PRO A 225 -2.11 -23.59 23.23
CA PRO A 225 -1.79 -22.67 22.14
C PRO A 225 -0.79 -21.59 22.54
N PHE A 226 -0.71 -21.22 23.83
CA PHE A 226 0.16 -20.15 24.32
C PHE A 226 1.49 -20.64 24.91
N ASP A 227 1.80 -21.93 24.80
CA ASP A 227 3.05 -22.48 25.35
C ASP A 227 4.29 -21.95 24.60
N GLY A 228 5.22 -21.38 25.37
CA GLY A 228 6.44 -20.75 24.84
C GLY A 228 6.22 -19.37 24.24
N SER A 229 5.17 -18.64 24.65
CA SER A 229 4.93 -17.26 24.20
C SER A 229 6.04 -16.31 24.66
N LEU A 230 6.57 -15.53 23.73
CA LEU A 230 7.56 -14.49 23.97
C LEU A 230 6.88 -13.12 23.98
N TYR A 231 7.06 -12.35 25.06
CA TYR A 231 6.43 -11.04 25.27
C TYR A 231 7.43 -9.88 25.14
N GLU A 232 8.48 -10.07 24.35
CA GLU A 232 9.54 -9.08 24.18
C GLU A 232 9.10 -7.97 23.23
N ALA A 233 9.41 -6.72 23.58
CA ALA A 233 8.93 -5.55 22.84
C ALA A 233 9.35 -5.55 21.37
N ASN A 234 10.62 -5.88 21.08
CA ASN A 234 11.15 -5.88 19.72
C ASN A 234 10.56 -7.00 18.83
N PRO A 235 10.63 -8.29 19.21
CA PRO A 235 9.98 -9.37 18.45
C PRO A 235 8.47 -9.19 18.28
N LEU A 236 7.79 -8.61 19.28
CA LEU A 236 6.36 -8.31 19.18
C LEU A 236 6.10 -7.18 18.18
N ALA A 237 6.92 -6.13 18.17
CA ALA A 237 6.79 -5.03 17.21
C ALA A 237 7.07 -5.48 15.77
N THR A 238 8.15 -6.22 15.52
CA THR A 238 8.46 -6.76 14.19
C THR A 238 7.38 -7.72 13.72
N SER A 239 6.79 -8.50 14.63
CA SER A 239 5.64 -9.36 14.34
C SER A 239 4.39 -8.57 13.96
N ILE A 240 4.03 -7.53 14.71
CA ILE A 240 2.90 -6.66 14.36
C ILE A 240 3.13 -5.99 13.00
N VAL A 241 4.34 -5.52 12.72
CA VAL A 241 4.71 -4.93 11.42
C VAL A 241 4.51 -5.94 10.29
N LYS A 242 4.92 -7.19 10.47
CA LYS A 242 4.71 -8.26 9.47
C LYS A 242 3.23 -8.61 9.28
N VAL A 243 2.43 -8.60 10.35
CA VAL A 243 0.97 -8.78 10.21
C VAL A 243 0.34 -7.58 9.50
N LEU A 244 0.73 -6.35 9.83
CA LEU A 244 0.30 -5.14 9.12
C LEU A 244 0.66 -5.19 7.64
N TYR A 245 1.85 -5.70 7.31
CA TYR A 245 2.30 -5.92 5.94
C TYR A 245 1.34 -6.84 5.16
N ASN A 246 0.78 -7.88 5.80
CA ASN A 246 -0.20 -8.76 5.15
C ASN A 246 -1.53 -8.07 4.86
N PHE A 247 -1.84 -6.98 5.58
CA PHE A 247 -3.03 -6.18 5.33
C PHE A 247 -2.77 -5.02 4.37
N VAL A 248 -1.54 -4.80 3.90
CA VAL A 248 -1.23 -3.76 2.91
C VAL A 248 -2.09 -3.92 1.67
N GLY A 249 -2.59 -2.80 1.14
CA GLY A 249 -3.51 -2.77 0.00
C GLY A 249 -4.96 -2.48 0.37
N TRP A 250 -5.29 -2.40 1.66
CA TRP A 250 -6.60 -1.89 2.13
C TRP A 250 -6.91 -0.46 1.63
N ASN A 251 -5.89 0.34 1.34
CA ASN A 251 -5.95 1.70 0.80
C ASN A 251 -5.96 1.76 -0.74
N SER A 252 -5.85 0.64 -1.46
CA SER A 252 -5.69 0.63 -2.92
C SER A 252 -6.81 1.39 -3.64
N ILE A 253 -8.05 1.22 -3.17
CA ILE A 253 -9.22 1.91 -3.71
C ILE A 253 -9.15 3.44 -3.59
N LEU A 254 -8.45 3.97 -2.59
CA LEU A 254 -8.33 5.43 -2.37
C LEU A 254 -7.52 6.10 -3.49
N GLY A 255 -6.60 5.37 -4.10
CA GLY A 255 -5.92 5.83 -5.31
C GLY A 255 -6.82 5.83 -6.54
N LEU A 256 -7.97 5.15 -6.53
CA LEU A 256 -8.97 5.16 -7.60
C LEU A 256 -10.22 5.98 -7.24
N MET A 257 -10.13 6.85 -6.24
CA MET A 257 -11.26 7.63 -5.70
C MET A 257 -12.02 8.36 -6.82
N ALA A 258 -11.31 9.07 -7.71
CA ALA A 258 -11.92 9.84 -8.80
C ALA A 258 -12.53 8.97 -9.92
N GLU A 259 -12.37 7.65 -9.87
CA GLU A 259 -12.93 6.71 -10.87
C GLU A 259 -14.16 5.94 -10.34
N VAL A 260 -14.55 6.20 -9.09
CA VAL A 260 -15.72 5.57 -8.46
C VAL A 260 -17.02 6.12 -9.04
N LYS A 261 -17.91 5.20 -9.41
CA LYS A 261 -19.25 5.51 -9.90
C LYS A 261 -20.23 5.73 -8.74
N GLY A 262 -21.15 6.67 -8.93
CA GLY A 262 -22.37 6.80 -8.15
C GLY A 262 -22.45 8.09 -7.33
N ARG A 263 -23.64 8.39 -6.82
CA ARG A 263 -23.95 9.63 -6.08
C ARG A 263 -23.23 9.76 -4.73
N GLN A 264 -22.77 8.66 -4.14
CA GLN A 264 -22.15 8.65 -2.81
C GLN A 264 -20.84 7.84 -2.81
N PRO A 265 -19.75 8.40 -3.38
CA PRO A 265 -18.49 7.68 -3.57
C PRO A 265 -17.80 7.36 -2.24
N ILE A 266 -17.86 8.28 -1.27
CA ILE A 266 -17.26 8.10 0.07
C ILE A 266 -17.91 6.94 0.82
N ARG A 267 -19.25 6.83 0.79
CA ARG A 267 -19.98 5.71 1.41
C ARG A 267 -19.68 4.38 0.72
N THR A 268 -19.54 4.39 -0.60
CA THR A 268 -19.20 3.21 -1.39
C THR A 268 -17.82 2.68 -1.02
N ILE A 269 -16.82 3.57 -0.94
CA ILE A 269 -15.45 3.22 -0.57
C ILE A 269 -15.36 2.78 0.89
N LYS A 270 -16.06 3.45 1.81
CA LYS A 270 -16.13 3.03 3.20
C LYS A 270 -16.61 1.58 3.34
N ARG A 271 -17.74 1.26 2.70
CA ARG A 271 -18.30 -0.10 2.75
C ARG A 271 -17.37 -1.12 2.08
N ALA A 272 -16.80 -0.78 0.93
CA ALA A 272 -15.89 -1.67 0.20
C ALA A 272 -14.61 -1.94 0.98
N GLY A 273 -14.03 -0.90 1.60
CA GLY A 273 -12.87 -1.01 2.47
C GLY A 273 -13.14 -1.92 3.67
N ILE A 274 -14.22 -1.68 4.42
CA ILE A 274 -14.58 -2.50 5.58
C ILE A 274 -14.81 -3.95 5.16
N ALA A 275 -15.57 -4.18 4.08
CA ALA A 275 -15.83 -5.53 3.57
C ALA A 275 -14.53 -6.24 3.19
N SER A 276 -13.62 -5.57 2.47
CA SER A 276 -12.35 -6.16 2.06
C SER A 276 -11.46 -6.58 3.23
N VAL A 277 -11.34 -5.74 4.27
CA VAL A 277 -10.55 -6.05 5.47
C VAL A 277 -11.17 -7.19 6.26
N LEU A 278 -12.50 -7.21 6.45
CA LEU A 278 -13.19 -8.29 7.17
C LEU A 278 -13.11 -9.63 6.44
N ILE A 279 -13.29 -9.65 5.11
CA ILE A 279 -13.13 -10.85 4.29
C ILE A 279 -11.71 -11.39 4.43
N ALA A 280 -10.69 -10.53 4.26
CA ALA A 280 -9.30 -10.95 4.38
C ALA A 280 -8.94 -11.44 5.78
N ALA A 281 -9.39 -10.73 6.83
CA ALA A 281 -9.13 -11.11 8.22
C ALA A 281 -9.72 -12.48 8.55
N CYS A 282 -10.98 -12.72 8.18
CA CYS A 282 -11.65 -14.01 8.35
C CYS A 282 -10.85 -15.13 7.66
N LEU A 283 -10.52 -14.95 6.38
CA LEU A 283 -9.77 -15.93 5.59
C LEU A 283 -8.37 -16.19 6.14
N PHE A 284 -7.66 -15.16 6.60
CA PHE A 284 -6.33 -15.30 7.18
C PHE A 284 -6.37 -16.07 8.50
N ILE A 285 -7.30 -15.74 9.39
CA ILE A 285 -7.44 -16.45 10.67
C ILE A 285 -7.78 -17.92 10.44
N THR A 286 -8.75 -18.23 9.56
CA THR A 286 -9.11 -19.62 9.27
C THR A 286 -7.98 -20.39 8.59
N THR A 287 -7.23 -19.74 7.71
CA THR A 287 -6.04 -20.34 7.06
C THR A 287 -4.93 -20.64 8.08
N LEU A 288 -4.67 -19.73 9.01
CA LEU A 288 -3.69 -19.94 10.08
C LEU A 288 -4.10 -21.07 11.03
N LEU A 289 -5.38 -21.17 11.34
CA LEU A 289 -5.92 -22.31 12.09
C LEU A 289 -5.66 -23.62 11.34
N SER A 290 -5.94 -23.67 10.02
CA SER A 290 -5.64 -24.85 9.20
C SER A 290 -4.15 -25.22 9.22
N PHE A 291 -3.25 -24.25 9.03
CA PHE A 291 -1.80 -24.50 9.10
C PHE A 291 -1.41 -25.04 10.47
N SER A 292 -1.97 -24.48 11.53
CA SER A 292 -1.67 -24.88 12.91
C SER A 292 -2.19 -26.27 13.25
N ILE A 293 -3.29 -26.72 12.66
CA ILE A 293 -3.87 -28.07 12.86
C ILE A 293 -3.04 -29.15 12.17
N ILE A 294 -2.47 -28.84 11.01
CA ILE A 294 -1.85 -29.84 10.11
C ILE A 294 -0.32 -29.90 10.28
N LEU A 295 0.34 -28.75 10.45
CA LEU A 295 1.80 -28.67 10.57
C LEU A 295 2.22 -28.79 12.03
N THR A 296 3.34 -29.45 12.30
CA THR A 296 3.97 -29.41 13.63
C THR A 296 4.60 -28.04 13.87
N LYS A 297 4.82 -27.65 15.13
CA LYS A 297 5.46 -26.36 15.46
C LYS A 297 6.83 -26.20 14.79
N GLU A 298 7.61 -27.27 14.71
CA GLU A 298 8.93 -27.27 14.07
C GLU A 298 8.83 -27.11 12.55
N GLU A 299 7.94 -27.87 11.88
CA GLU A 299 7.69 -27.72 10.44
C GLU A 299 7.26 -26.30 10.10
N PHE A 300 6.38 -25.71 10.93
CA PHE A 300 5.87 -24.36 10.74
C PHE A 300 7.01 -23.33 10.84
N ILE A 301 7.86 -23.40 11.87
CA ILE A 301 8.98 -22.45 12.05
C ILE A 301 10.03 -22.61 10.94
N ASN A 302 10.29 -23.84 10.50
CA ASN A 302 11.31 -24.14 9.49
C ASN A 302 10.85 -23.92 8.05
N ALA A 303 9.56 -23.72 7.83
CA ALA A 303 8.99 -23.50 6.51
C ALA A 303 9.51 -22.23 5.80
N ASN A 304 10.00 -21.25 6.56
CA ASN A 304 10.43 -19.94 6.05
C ASN A 304 9.36 -19.36 5.10
N GLU A 305 9.76 -18.98 3.89
CA GLU A 305 8.89 -18.37 2.89
C GLU A 305 7.92 -19.34 2.21
N VAL A 306 8.05 -20.67 2.39
CA VAL A 306 7.39 -21.72 1.56
C VAL A 306 6.30 -22.50 2.33
N LEU A 307 5.70 -21.91 3.36
CA LEU A 307 4.74 -22.56 4.27
C LEU A 307 3.58 -23.25 3.56
N GLY A 308 2.99 -22.59 2.55
CA GLY A 308 1.87 -23.16 1.82
C GLY A 308 2.22 -24.42 1.01
N ALA A 309 3.47 -24.55 0.54
CA ALA A 309 3.88 -25.74 -0.22
C ALA A 309 4.01 -26.95 0.71
N ILE A 310 4.57 -26.75 1.91
CA ILE A 310 4.70 -27.80 2.94
C ILE A 310 3.31 -28.26 3.38
N PHE A 311 2.38 -27.33 3.59
CA PHE A 311 0.99 -27.64 3.91
C PHE A 311 0.35 -28.54 2.83
N LEU A 312 0.40 -28.12 1.57
CA LEU A 312 -0.23 -28.87 0.49
C LEU A 312 0.44 -30.22 0.24
N ARG A 313 1.77 -30.29 0.39
CA ARG A 313 2.53 -31.54 0.29
C ARG A 313 2.04 -32.56 1.31
N LYS A 314 1.77 -32.12 2.54
CA LYS A 314 1.30 -32.98 3.63
C LYS A 314 -0.15 -33.47 3.46
N VAL A 315 -1.03 -32.64 2.88
CA VAL A 315 -2.47 -32.95 2.74
C VAL A 315 -2.81 -33.64 1.42
N TYR A 316 -2.26 -33.13 0.32
CA TYR A 316 -2.62 -33.51 -1.06
C TYR A 316 -1.50 -34.24 -1.81
N GLY A 317 -0.33 -34.40 -1.19
CA GLY A 317 0.83 -35.05 -1.78
C GLY A 317 1.69 -34.15 -2.67
N ASP A 318 2.82 -34.69 -3.09
CA ASP A 318 3.86 -33.96 -3.81
C ASP A 318 3.40 -33.40 -5.16
N ALA A 319 2.55 -34.12 -5.89
CA ALA A 319 2.12 -33.71 -7.22
C ALA A 319 1.34 -32.38 -7.19
N VAL A 320 0.50 -32.18 -6.17
CA VAL A 320 -0.28 -30.94 -6.01
C VAL A 320 0.62 -29.79 -5.55
N ALA A 321 1.51 -30.06 -4.59
CA ALA A 321 2.46 -29.06 -4.08
C ALA A 321 3.45 -28.56 -5.17
N THR A 322 3.89 -29.45 -6.06
CA THR A 322 4.89 -29.12 -7.10
C THR A 322 4.27 -28.52 -8.37
N LYS A 323 3.08 -28.99 -8.78
CA LYS A 323 2.48 -28.58 -10.06
C LYS A 323 1.41 -27.50 -9.93
N VAL A 324 0.53 -27.61 -8.92
CA VAL A 324 -0.66 -26.75 -8.80
C VAL A 324 -0.35 -25.50 -7.99
N PHE A 325 0.40 -25.67 -6.90
CA PHE A 325 0.63 -24.57 -5.97
C PHE A 325 1.44 -23.39 -6.54
N PRO A 326 2.51 -23.59 -7.33
CA PRO A 326 3.22 -22.46 -7.93
C PRO A 326 2.36 -21.64 -8.89
N ILE A 327 1.44 -22.29 -9.63
CA ILE A 327 0.48 -21.62 -10.50
C ILE A 327 -0.46 -20.75 -9.67
N PHE A 328 -1.00 -21.29 -8.57
CA PHE A 328 -1.85 -20.56 -7.66
C PHE A 328 -1.14 -19.34 -7.06
N ILE A 329 0.08 -19.54 -6.57
CA ILE A 329 0.92 -18.47 -6.03
C ILE A 329 1.23 -17.41 -7.10
N GLY A 330 1.43 -17.83 -8.35
CA GLY A 330 1.57 -16.91 -9.50
C GLY A 330 0.34 -16.04 -9.72
N ILE A 331 -0.84 -16.65 -9.78
CA ILE A 331 -2.11 -15.91 -9.91
C ILE A 331 -2.31 -14.96 -8.73
N SER A 332 -1.98 -15.42 -7.51
CA SER A 332 -2.07 -14.63 -6.28
C SER A 332 -1.17 -13.38 -6.34
N THR A 333 0.10 -13.58 -6.69
CA THR A 333 1.09 -12.52 -6.82
C THR A 333 0.73 -11.55 -7.94
N PHE A 334 0.26 -12.07 -9.08
CA PHE A 334 -0.14 -11.28 -10.25
C PHE A 334 -1.22 -10.27 -9.90
N GLY A 335 -2.32 -10.75 -9.30
CA GLY A 335 -3.43 -9.88 -8.89
C GLY A 335 -3.01 -8.80 -7.89
N GLY A 336 -2.12 -9.15 -6.96
CA GLY A 336 -1.59 -8.21 -5.98
C GLY A 336 -0.78 -7.09 -6.65
N ILE A 337 0.14 -7.45 -7.55
CA ILE A 337 0.94 -6.48 -8.31
C ILE A 337 0.05 -5.58 -9.16
N VAL A 338 -0.95 -6.13 -9.86
CA VAL A 338 -1.90 -5.34 -10.65
C VAL A 338 -2.66 -4.34 -9.78
N SER A 339 -3.22 -4.78 -8.64
CA SER A 339 -3.96 -3.89 -7.72
C SER A 339 -3.10 -2.74 -7.21
N VAL A 340 -1.91 -3.06 -6.73
CA VAL A 340 -0.97 -2.09 -6.15
C VAL A 340 -0.44 -1.13 -7.22
N THR A 341 -0.24 -1.61 -8.45
CA THR A 341 0.17 -0.77 -9.59
C THR A 341 -0.93 0.22 -10.00
N LEU A 342 -2.20 -0.19 -9.97
CA LEU A 342 -3.33 0.71 -10.24
C LEU A 342 -3.37 1.86 -9.24
N TYR A 343 -3.18 1.58 -7.95
CA TYR A 343 -3.12 2.59 -6.91
C TYR A 343 -1.92 3.53 -7.09
N TYR A 344 -0.69 3.00 -7.13
CA TYR A 344 0.51 3.85 -7.20
C TYR A 344 0.63 4.65 -8.49
N GLY A 345 0.14 4.13 -9.62
CA GLY A 345 0.16 4.86 -10.89
C GLY A 345 -0.64 6.17 -10.82
N ARG A 346 -1.70 6.21 -10.02
CA ARG A 346 -2.56 7.39 -9.84
C ARG A 346 -2.03 8.33 -8.76
N MET A 347 -1.58 7.76 -7.65
CA MET A 347 -0.89 8.48 -6.59
C MET A 347 0.31 9.28 -7.14
N LEU A 348 1.14 8.63 -7.94
CA LEU A 348 2.34 9.24 -8.50
C LEU A 348 2.05 10.17 -9.70
N ARG A 349 0.94 9.94 -10.43
CA ARG A 349 0.40 10.93 -11.38
C ARG A 349 -0.02 12.21 -10.65
N GLU A 350 -0.73 12.10 -9.53
CA GLU A 350 -1.17 13.26 -8.77
C GLU A 350 0.01 14.04 -8.17
N ALA A 351 1.03 13.33 -7.68
CA ALA A 351 2.30 13.95 -7.29
C ALA A 351 2.93 14.76 -8.44
N GLY A 352 2.96 14.19 -9.65
CA GLY A 352 3.39 14.91 -10.84
C GLY A 352 2.50 16.11 -11.19
N ARG A 353 1.19 16.01 -10.94
CA ARG A 353 0.19 17.03 -11.24
C ARG A 353 0.26 18.24 -10.31
N GLN A 354 0.76 18.05 -9.09
CA GLN A 354 1.04 19.11 -8.12
C GLN A 354 2.37 19.85 -8.42
N GLY A 355 3.09 19.48 -9.49
CA GLY A 355 4.36 20.12 -9.85
C GLY A 355 5.56 19.66 -9.02
N MET A 356 5.39 18.63 -8.18
CA MET A 356 6.41 18.11 -7.27
C MET A 356 7.60 17.46 -7.98
N LEU A 357 7.35 16.89 -9.17
CA LEU A 357 8.34 16.19 -9.98
C LEU A 357 8.84 17.08 -11.13
N PRO A 358 10.13 17.00 -11.51
CA PRO A 358 10.62 17.66 -12.71
C PRO A 358 9.88 17.11 -13.93
N PHE A 359 9.56 17.94 -14.92
CA PHE A 359 8.75 17.57 -16.09
C PHE A 359 7.32 17.15 -15.74
N ALA A 360 6.62 17.94 -14.93
CA ALA A 360 5.22 17.72 -14.49
C ALA A 360 4.26 17.29 -15.62
N THR A 361 4.43 17.81 -16.84
CA THR A 361 3.64 17.45 -18.02
C THR A 361 3.84 16.01 -18.48
N PHE A 362 5.04 15.43 -18.32
CA PHE A 362 5.30 14.02 -18.63
C PHE A 362 4.59 13.08 -17.65
N TRP A 363 4.62 13.42 -16.35
CA TRP A 363 4.03 12.60 -15.29
C TRP A 363 2.51 12.65 -15.24
N SER A 364 1.93 13.80 -15.59
CA SER A 364 0.48 14.04 -15.54
C SER A 364 -0.26 13.57 -16.80
N ARG A 365 0.46 13.32 -17.91
CA ARG A 365 -0.11 12.94 -19.20
C ARG A 365 -0.86 11.61 -19.13
N VAL A 366 -2.08 11.63 -19.65
CA VAL A 366 -2.90 10.43 -19.85
C VAL A 366 -2.74 9.95 -21.29
N GLY A 367 -2.39 8.68 -21.45
CA GLY A 367 -2.20 8.06 -22.76
C GLY A 367 -3.48 7.71 -23.50
N ARG A 368 -3.36 7.23 -24.75
CA ARG A 368 -4.49 6.74 -25.58
C ARG A 368 -5.36 5.69 -24.86
N PHE A 369 -4.76 4.89 -23.98
CA PHE A 369 -5.45 3.85 -23.21
C PHE A 369 -6.08 4.33 -21.90
N LYS A 370 -6.15 5.65 -21.67
CA LYS A 370 -6.64 6.27 -20.43
C LYS A 370 -5.84 5.82 -19.20
N THR A 371 -4.53 5.70 -19.33
CA THR A 371 -3.60 5.26 -18.28
C THR A 371 -2.43 6.24 -18.14
N PRO A 372 -1.86 6.40 -16.92
CA PRO A 372 -0.71 7.27 -16.68
C PRO A 372 0.61 6.56 -17.04
N TYR A 373 1.10 6.73 -18.27
CA TYR A 373 2.28 5.99 -18.74
C TYR A 373 3.55 6.28 -17.94
N GLY A 374 3.89 7.55 -17.71
CA GLY A 374 5.13 7.93 -17.01
C GLY A 374 5.23 7.31 -15.60
N PRO A 375 4.24 7.53 -14.73
CA PRO A 375 4.21 6.95 -13.39
C PRO A 375 4.28 5.41 -13.36
N VAL A 376 3.55 4.74 -14.25
CA VAL A 376 3.51 3.27 -14.32
C VAL A 376 4.86 2.70 -14.79
N LEU A 377 5.49 3.33 -15.79
CA LEU A 377 6.82 2.93 -16.28
C LEU A 377 7.91 3.17 -15.25
N LEU A 378 7.85 4.28 -14.50
CA LEU A 378 8.78 4.53 -13.38
C LEU A 378 8.65 3.44 -12.33
N LYS A 379 7.42 3.06 -11.97
CA LYS A 379 7.19 1.99 -10.98
C LYS A 379 7.73 0.64 -11.46
N TRP A 380 7.58 0.33 -12.74
CA TRP A 380 8.21 -0.86 -13.37
C TRP A 380 9.73 -0.80 -13.30
N GLY A 381 10.34 0.31 -13.72
CA GLY A 381 11.80 0.48 -13.71
C GLY A 381 12.40 0.34 -12.32
N LEU A 382 11.77 0.95 -11.31
CA LEU A 382 12.20 0.83 -9.91
C LEU A 382 11.97 -0.57 -9.34
N ALA A 383 10.91 -1.28 -9.74
CA ALA A 383 10.72 -2.67 -9.37
C ALA A 383 11.81 -3.58 -9.95
N VAL A 384 12.16 -3.40 -11.23
CA VAL A 384 13.25 -4.14 -11.88
C VAL A 384 14.59 -3.82 -11.23
N LEU A 385 14.88 -2.54 -10.98
CA LEU A 385 16.08 -2.11 -10.27
C LEU A 385 16.20 -2.78 -8.90
N LEU A 386 15.11 -2.78 -8.14
CA LEU A 386 15.06 -3.43 -6.84
C LEU A 386 15.33 -4.94 -6.96
N ILE A 387 14.73 -5.65 -7.92
CA ILE A 387 14.99 -7.09 -8.17
C ILE A 387 16.46 -7.35 -8.48
N VAL A 388 17.12 -6.46 -9.25
CA VAL A 388 18.53 -6.61 -9.65
C VAL A 388 19.48 -6.35 -8.47
N ILE A 389 19.23 -5.32 -7.67
CA ILE A 389 20.08 -4.93 -6.53
C ILE A 389 19.92 -5.91 -5.37
N THR A 390 18.73 -6.45 -5.15
CA THR A 390 18.39 -7.32 -4.02
C THR A 390 19.20 -8.62 -4.07
N PRO A 391 20.00 -8.95 -3.02
CA PRO A 391 20.61 -10.26 -2.85
C PRO A 391 19.55 -11.35 -2.59
N ALA A 392 19.81 -12.59 -3.00
CA ALA A 392 18.80 -13.66 -2.95
C ALA A 392 18.43 -14.16 -1.53
N LYS A 393 19.31 -13.98 -0.54
CA LYS A 393 19.19 -14.54 0.81
C LYS A 393 18.84 -13.46 1.84
N ASP A 394 17.84 -13.73 2.70
CA ASP A 394 17.32 -12.90 3.81
C ASP A 394 16.77 -11.49 3.47
N THR A 395 16.94 -11.03 2.23
CA THR A 395 16.54 -9.67 1.84
C THR A 395 15.02 -9.45 1.80
N VAL A 396 14.20 -10.50 1.67
CA VAL A 396 12.74 -10.34 1.60
C VAL A 396 12.19 -9.80 2.92
N VAL A 397 12.57 -10.39 4.06
CA VAL A 397 12.14 -9.95 5.39
C VAL A 397 12.67 -8.54 5.65
N PHE A 398 13.96 -8.31 5.38
CA PHE A 398 14.56 -6.99 5.52
C PHE A 398 13.87 -5.92 4.67
N LEU A 399 13.50 -6.20 3.42
CA LEU A 399 12.80 -5.26 2.54
C LEU A 399 11.38 -4.97 3.02
N ILE A 400 10.71 -5.97 3.60
CA ILE A 400 9.39 -5.77 4.23
C ILE A 400 9.53 -4.81 5.40
N ASP A 401 10.48 -5.05 6.30
CA ASP A 401 10.67 -4.21 7.48
C ASP A 401 11.15 -2.79 7.09
N LEU A 402 12.04 -2.70 6.09
CA LEU A 402 12.52 -1.44 5.52
C LEU A 402 11.40 -0.63 4.83
N ALA A 403 10.45 -1.28 4.16
CA ALA A 403 9.30 -0.61 3.53
C ALA A 403 8.24 -0.18 4.55
N SER A 404 8.02 -0.99 5.57
CA SER A 404 7.02 -0.72 6.59
C SER A 404 7.42 0.45 7.50
N TYR A 405 8.71 0.62 7.80
CA TYR A 405 9.14 1.65 8.75
C TYR A 405 8.87 3.10 8.29
N PRO A 406 9.24 3.55 7.07
CA PRO A 406 8.83 4.85 6.56
C PRO A 406 7.30 4.98 6.45
N ALA A 407 6.60 3.91 6.06
CA ALA A 407 5.15 3.92 5.97
C ALA A 407 4.48 4.20 7.34
N LEU A 408 5.08 3.73 8.45
CA LEU A 408 4.63 4.05 9.80
C LEU A 408 4.85 5.53 10.16
N VAL A 409 5.96 6.14 9.73
CA VAL A 409 6.20 7.59 9.92
C VAL A 409 5.11 8.40 9.21
N PHE A 410 4.80 8.07 7.96
CA PHE A 410 3.73 8.77 7.24
C PHE A 410 2.35 8.46 7.80
N SER A 411 2.10 7.24 8.27
CA SER A 411 0.86 6.86 8.96
C SER A 411 0.64 7.71 10.23
N LEU A 412 1.70 7.95 11.01
CA LEU A 412 1.65 8.86 12.16
C LEU A 412 1.29 10.29 11.74
N LEU A 413 1.97 10.81 10.71
CA LEU A 413 1.71 12.15 10.17
C LEU A 413 0.28 12.30 9.66
N ILE A 414 -0.24 11.27 8.98
CA ILE A 414 -1.62 11.22 8.47
C ILE A 414 -2.63 11.19 9.63
N GLY A 415 -2.39 10.36 10.65
CA GLY A 415 -3.23 10.29 11.86
C GLY A 415 -3.31 11.65 12.58
N CYS A 416 -2.17 12.30 12.81
CA CYS A 416 -2.10 13.66 13.36
C CYS A 416 -2.74 14.69 12.42
N GLY A 417 -2.61 14.49 11.11
CA GLY A 417 -3.14 15.36 10.05
C GLY A 417 -4.65 15.52 10.11
N VAL A 418 -5.38 14.51 10.59
CA VAL A 418 -6.83 14.60 10.83
C VAL A 418 -7.16 15.73 11.79
N TRP A 419 -6.48 15.82 12.94
CA TRP A 419 -6.74 16.88 13.91
C TRP A 419 -6.33 18.26 13.40
N VAL A 420 -5.23 18.34 12.66
CA VAL A 420 -4.77 19.58 12.01
C VAL A 420 -5.82 20.09 11.02
N LEU A 421 -6.34 19.22 10.16
CA LEU A 421 -7.33 19.57 9.16
C LEU A 421 -8.69 19.91 9.78
N ARG A 422 -9.14 19.16 10.80
CA ARG A 422 -10.36 19.51 11.54
C ARG A 422 -10.31 20.92 12.09
N ARG A 423 -9.20 21.27 12.76
CA ARG A 423 -9.01 22.60 13.34
C ARG A 423 -9.00 23.68 12.26
N ARG A 424 -8.30 23.45 11.15
CA ARG A 424 -8.25 24.41 10.03
C ARG A 424 -9.62 24.61 9.36
N ARG A 425 -10.36 23.53 9.11
CA ARG A 425 -11.71 23.62 8.53
C ARG A 425 -12.68 24.35 9.44
N GLN A 426 -12.59 24.12 10.75
CA GLN A 426 -13.38 24.86 11.75
C GLN A 426 -13.05 26.37 11.74
N GLN A 427 -11.77 26.73 11.63
CA GLN A 427 -11.34 28.14 11.53
C GLN A 427 -11.85 28.81 10.25
N LEU A 428 -11.97 28.05 9.16
CA LEU A 428 -12.49 28.53 7.88
C LEU A 428 -14.02 28.51 7.78
N GLY A 429 -14.73 28.04 8.81
CA GLY A 429 -16.20 27.97 8.80
C GLY A 429 -16.78 27.03 7.74
N LEU A 430 -16.02 26.02 7.31
CA LEU A 430 -16.41 25.12 6.24
C LEU A 430 -17.47 24.10 6.69
N PRO A 431 -18.34 23.61 5.78
CA PRO A 431 -19.34 22.61 6.10
C PRO A 431 -18.73 21.30 6.62
N GLU A 432 -19.54 20.56 7.38
CA GLU A 432 -19.18 19.23 7.86
C GLU A 432 -18.97 18.28 6.68
N HIS A 433 -17.86 17.56 6.72
CA HIS A 433 -17.50 16.59 5.70
C HIS A 433 -18.30 15.29 5.88
N ALA A 434 -18.59 14.61 4.78
CA ALA A 434 -19.46 13.42 4.73
C ALA A 434 -19.16 12.26 5.71
N TYR A 435 -17.93 12.14 6.25
CA TYR A 435 -17.62 11.14 7.28
C TYR A 435 -16.55 11.59 8.29
N ARG A 436 -16.91 11.61 9.57
CA ARG A 436 -16.01 11.91 10.69
C ARG A 436 -15.68 10.67 11.51
N ALA A 437 -14.39 10.35 11.68
CA ALA A 437 -13.96 9.26 12.53
C ALA A 437 -14.03 9.64 14.03
N PRO A 438 -14.43 8.73 14.94
CA PRO A 438 -14.36 8.98 16.37
C PRO A 438 -12.93 9.31 16.84
N ASN A 439 -12.78 10.31 17.71
CA ASN A 439 -11.46 10.74 18.24
C ASN A 439 -10.66 9.60 18.86
N PHE A 440 -11.33 8.70 19.58
CA PHE A 440 -10.69 7.54 20.20
C PHE A 440 -10.06 6.59 19.17
N ILE A 441 -10.68 6.43 17.99
CA ILE A 441 -10.15 5.59 16.91
C ILE A 441 -8.91 6.23 16.29
N VAL A 442 -8.94 7.55 16.05
CA VAL A 442 -7.77 8.30 15.57
C VAL A 442 -6.63 8.21 16.59
N LEU A 443 -6.95 8.31 17.89
CA LEU A 443 -5.98 8.18 18.97
C LEU A 443 -5.33 6.79 19.00
N ILE A 444 -6.11 5.70 18.89
CA ILE A 444 -5.55 4.34 18.79
C ILE A 444 -4.61 4.25 17.59
N TYR A 445 -5.01 4.78 16.44
CA TYR A 445 -4.21 4.75 15.22
C TYR A 445 -2.90 5.54 15.34
N VAL A 446 -2.88 6.64 16.09
CA VAL A 446 -1.67 7.41 16.39
C VAL A 446 -0.80 6.70 17.42
N LEU A 447 -1.38 6.21 18.52
CA LEU A 447 -0.66 5.53 19.60
C LEU A 447 0.06 4.27 19.11
N GLN A 448 -0.58 3.47 18.26
CA GLN A 448 0.09 2.30 17.67
C GLN A 448 1.25 2.72 16.76
N SER A 449 1.12 3.80 15.98
CA SER A 449 2.19 4.22 15.06
C SER A 449 3.39 4.70 15.86
N VAL A 450 3.16 5.42 16.97
CA VAL A 450 4.22 5.80 17.92
C VAL A 450 4.84 4.55 18.55
N ALA A 451 4.04 3.61 19.04
CA ALA A 451 4.53 2.38 19.65
C ALA A 451 5.41 1.56 18.68
N LEU A 452 4.98 1.38 17.43
CA LEU A 452 5.72 0.63 16.41
C LEU A 452 6.92 1.39 15.84
N LEU A 453 7.02 2.70 16.04
CA LEU A 453 8.24 3.46 15.73
C LEU A 453 9.27 3.36 16.86
N ILE A 454 8.85 3.19 18.11
CA ILE A 454 9.74 3.15 19.29
C ILE A 454 10.20 1.74 19.62
N MET A 455 9.29 0.76 19.67
CA MET A 455 9.59 -0.60 20.12
C MET A 455 10.72 -1.29 19.33
N PRO A 456 10.86 -1.11 18.01
CA PRO A 456 12.01 -1.61 17.25
C PRO A 456 13.39 -1.19 17.74
N TRP A 457 13.52 -0.04 18.43
CA TRP A 457 14.80 0.45 18.92
C TRP A 457 15.25 -0.24 20.21
N ILE A 458 14.31 -0.85 20.94
CA ILE A 458 14.59 -1.57 22.17
C ILE A 458 15.37 -2.84 21.81
N PRO A 459 16.56 -3.08 22.40
CA PRO A 459 17.38 -4.24 22.06
C PRO A 459 16.68 -5.55 22.48
N PRO A 460 16.69 -6.58 21.62
CA PRO A 460 16.20 -7.92 21.97
C PRO A 460 17.13 -8.59 22.98
N LYS A 461 16.62 -9.58 23.73
CA LYS A 461 17.42 -10.24 24.78
C LYS A 461 18.64 -11.01 24.25
N ASP A 462 18.58 -11.50 23.02
CA ASP A 462 19.68 -12.20 22.34
C ASP A 462 20.76 -11.25 21.78
N GLY A 463 20.75 -9.97 22.20
CA GLY A 463 21.79 -8.99 21.88
C GLY A 463 21.73 -8.45 20.45
N SER A 464 22.86 -8.01 19.91
CA SER A 464 22.92 -7.26 18.63
C SER A 464 22.43 -8.04 17.41
N LYS A 465 22.41 -9.38 17.47
CA LYS A 465 21.92 -10.29 16.42
C LYS A 465 20.61 -11.00 16.78
N GLY A 466 19.97 -10.61 17.89
CA GLY A 466 18.72 -11.20 18.37
C GLY A 466 17.47 -10.76 17.62
N GLY A 467 17.63 -10.13 16.46
CA GLY A 467 16.52 -9.69 15.62
C GLY A 467 15.98 -10.81 14.72
N ASP A 468 15.01 -10.46 13.90
CA ASP A 468 14.48 -11.30 12.81
C ASP A 468 15.41 -11.44 11.60
N VAL A 469 16.50 -10.66 11.58
CA VAL A 469 17.56 -10.67 10.56
C VAL A 469 18.90 -11.09 11.18
N GLY A 470 19.75 -11.77 10.40
CA GLY A 470 21.06 -12.28 10.86
C GLY A 470 22.14 -11.21 11.11
N PHE A 471 21.80 -9.93 10.98
CA PHE A 471 22.67 -8.78 11.22
C PHE A 471 22.06 -7.85 12.29
N PHE A 472 22.62 -6.65 12.47
CA PHE A 472 22.19 -5.73 13.51
C PHE A 472 20.67 -5.46 13.46
N TYR A 473 19.95 -5.76 14.55
CA TYR A 473 18.48 -5.79 14.58
C TYR A 473 17.83 -4.48 14.11
N ALA A 474 18.38 -3.31 14.45
CA ALA A 474 17.80 -2.01 14.09
C ALA A 474 18.32 -1.45 12.74
N THR A 475 19.00 -2.26 11.91
CA THR A 475 19.54 -1.80 10.63
C THR A 475 18.44 -1.26 9.71
N TYR A 476 17.28 -1.90 9.66
CA TYR A 476 16.17 -1.42 8.82
C TYR A 476 15.65 -0.06 9.29
N CYS A 477 15.60 0.20 10.61
CA CYS A 477 15.24 1.50 11.17
C CYS A 477 16.24 2.57 10.76
N ILE A 478 17.54 2.29 10.88
CA ILE A 478 18.61 3.24 10.51
C ILE A 478 18.54 3.56 9.02
N VAL A 479 18.46 2.54 8.15
CA VAL A 479 18.38 2.74 6.70
C VAL A 479 17.10 3.50 6.32
N ALA A 480 15.97 3.20 6.96
CA ALA A 480 14.72 3.93 6.74
C ALA A 480 14.83 5.42 7.11
N VAL A 481 15.45 5.73 8.26
CA VAL A 481 15.69 7.12 8.69
C VAL A 481 16.66 7.83 7.73
N LEU A 482 17.72 7.16 7.28
CA LEU A 482 18.64 7.71 6.29
C LEU A 482 17.96 8.00 4.96
N LEU A 483 17.06 7.13 4.50
CA LEU A 483 16.25 7.36 3.29
C LEU A 483 15.30 8.54 3.45
N LEU A 484 14.65 8.69 4.61
CA LEU A 484 13.81 9.85 4.92
C LEU A 484 14.63 11.16 4.93
N LEU A 485 15.82 11.14 5.54
CA LEU A 485 16.74 12.28 5.55
C LEU A 485 17.22 12.62 4.13
N LEU A 486 17.54 11.61 3.31
CA LEU A 486 17.94 11.80 1.92
C LEU A 486 16.83 12.47 1.10
N CYS A 487 15.57 12.12 1.34
CA CYS A 487 14.43 12.80 0.73
C CYS A 487 14.35 14.28 1.13
N GLY A 488 14.61 14.58 2.41
CA GLY A 488 14.70 15.96 2.91
C GLY A 488 15.86 16.74 2.29
N VAL A 489 17.02 16.11 2.13
CA VAL A 489 18.19 16.70 1.45
C VAL A 489 17.87 16.96 -0.02
N TYR A 490 17.26 16.00 -0.72
CA TYR A 490 16.82 16.18 -2.11
C TYR A 490 15.86 17.37 -2.24
N TYR A 491 14.88 17.48 -1.34
CA TYR A 491 13.97 18.62 -1.29
C TYR A 491 14.73 19.94 -1.10
N TRP A 492 15.62 20.00 -0.11
CA TRP A 492 16.39 21.22 0.18
C TRP A 492 17.27 21.65 -1.01
N ILE A 493 17.93 20.69 -1.66
CA ILE A 493 18.72 20.95 -2.87
C ILE A 493 17.81 21.50 -3.98
N ARG A 494 16.66 20.87 -4.24
CA ARG A 494 15.81 21.19 -5.40
C ARG A 494 15.02 22.49 -5.25
N PHE A 495 14.53 22.80 -4.06
CA PHE A 495 13.63 23.93 -3.80
C PHE A 495 14.31 25.12 -3.14
N ARG A 496 15.52 24.96 -2.59
CA ARG A 496 16.26 26.06 -1.95
C ARG A 496 17.63 26.28 -2.58
N ALA A 497 18.51 25.29 -2.57
CA ALA A 497 19.89 25.47 -3.03
C ALA A 497 20.00 25.75 -4.54
N LEU A 498 19.29 25.00 -5.39
CA LEU A 498 19.33 25.20 -6.85
C LEU A 498 18.77 26.56 -7.28
N PRO A 499 17.58 27.00 -6.80
CA PRO A 499 17.05 28.34 -7.04
C PRO A 499 18.01 29.46 -6.64
N GLU A 500 18.60 29.36 -5.44
CA GLU A 500 19.58 30.34 -4.93
C GLU A 500 20.86 30.36 -5.77
N TRP A 501 21.40 29.18 -6.15
CA TRP A 501 22.66 29.08 -6.88
C TRP A 501 22.56 29.51 -8.36
N LEU A 502 21.41 29.25 -8.99
CA LEU A 502 21.18 29.57 -10.40
C LEU A 502 20.34 30.85 -10.60
N GLY A 503 20.01 31.59 -9.53
CA GLY A 503 19.36 32.90 -9.61
C GLY A 503 17.93 32.89 -10.18
N TYR A 504 17.19 31.80 -10.01
CA TYR A 504 15.80 31.69 -10.48
C TYR A 504 14.83 31.43 -9.31
N GLU A 505 13.59 31.88 -9.48
CA GLU A 505 12.47 31.59 -8.59
C GLU A 505 11.50 30.61 -9.26
N LEU A 506 10.75 29.86 -8.45
CA LEU A 506 9.78 28.87 -8.93
C LEU A 506 8.37 29.45 -8.74
N ILE A 507 7.70 29.74 -9.86
CA ILE A 507 6.31 30.21 -9.88
C ILE A 507 5.40 29.06 -10.34
N GLU A 508 4.21 28.95 -9.76
CA GLU A 508 3.22 27.95 -10.12
C GLU A 508 2.36 28.44 -11.28
N GLU A 509 2.36 27.71 -12.38
CA GLU A 509 1.52 27.97 -13.54
C GLU A 509 0.55 26.79 -13.74
N THR A 510 -0.75 27.08 -13.84
CA THR A 510 -1.74 26.04 -14.13
C THR A 510 -1.83 25.82 -15.64
N ILE A 511 -1.33 24.68 -16.10
CA ILE A 511 -1.37 24.26 -17.51
C ILE A 511 -2.55 23.31 -17.73
N SER A 512 -3.39 23.62 -18.71
CA SER A 512 -4.45 22.71 -19.16
C SER A 512 -3.94 21.86 -20.33
N LEU A 513 -3.96 20.54 -20.16
CA LEU A 513 -3.58 19.55 -21.17
C LEU A 513 -4.81 18.96 -21.88
N PRO A 514 -4.65 18.39 -23.09
CA PRO A 514 -5.75 17.74 -23.82
C PRO A 514 -6.44 16.65 -23.00
N GLY A 515 -7.77 16.58 -23.08
CA GLY A 515 -8.57 15.58 -22.37
C GLY A 515 -9.00 15.97 -20.96
N GLY A 516 -8.98 17.26 -20.61
CA GLY A 516 -9.48 17.79 -19.33
C GLY A 516 -8.49 17.72 -18.18
N VAL A 517 -7.21 17.39 -18.45
CA VAL A 517 -6.17 17.27 -17.44
C VAL A 517 -5.65 18.65 -17.06
N LYS A 518 -5.83 19.08 -15.81
CA LYS A 518 -5.26 20.34 -15.27
C LYS A 518 -3.99 20.01 -14.48
N VAL A 519 -2.90 20.76 -14.67
CA VAL A 519 -1.58 20.48 -14.07
C VAL A 519 -1.01 21.75 -13.46
N MET A 520 -0.48 21.69 -12.24
CA MET A 520 0.41 22.73 -11.73
C MET A 520 1.83 22.42 -12.19
N ALA A 521 2.41 23.32 -12.97
CA ALA A 521 3.80 23.26 -13.40
C ALA A 521 4.59 24.35 -12.70
N LEU A 522 5.79 24.01 -12.22
CA LEU A 522 6.71 24.99 -11.66
C LEU A 522 7.57 25.59 -12.78
N LYS A 523 7.35 26.86 -13.10
CA LYS A 523 8.14 27.64 -14.06
C LYS A 523 9.31 28.31 -13.34
N LYS A 524 10.49 28.25 -13.96
CA LYS A 524 11.67 28.99 -13.49
C LYS A 524 11.62 30.41 -14.04
N VAL A 525 11.64 31.40 -13.17
CA VAL A 525 11.71 32.83 -13.52
C VAL A 525 13.03 33.38 -13.00
N TYR A 526 13.90 33.83 -13.90
CA TYR A 526 15.21 34.39 -13.53
C TYR A 526 15.05 35.88 -13.16
N LYS A 527 15.77 36.32 -12.14
CA LYS A 527 15.63 37.67 -11.57
C LYS A 527 15.91 38.84 -12.54
N ASP A 528 16.60 38.59 -13.65
CA ASP A 528 16.89 39.62 -14.67
C ASP A 528 15.71 39.94 -15.61
N ASN A 529 14.60 39.19 -15.57
CA ASN A 529 13.43 39.38 -16.45
C ASN A 529 12.20 39.96 -15.73
N SER A 530 12.32 40.47 -14.51
CA SER A 530 11.20 40.97 -13.71
C SER A 530 10.82 42.43 -14.05
N GLU A 531 10.55 42.73 -15.31
CA GLU A 531 9.68 43.85 -15.70
C GLU A 531 8.34 43.26 -16.15
N GLY A 532 7.47 42.94 -15.18
CA GLY A 532 6.07 42.62 -15.42
C GLY A 532 5.63 41.22 -14.96
N GLN A 533 4.87 41.24 -13.86
CA GLN A 533 3.85 40.28 -13.42
C GLN A 533 4.24 39.09 -12.51
N GLU A 534 3.42 39.01 -11.45
CA GLU A 534 3.20 38.00 -10.41
C GLU A 534 4.13 37.99 -9.18
N GLU A 535 3.50 38.16 -8.01
CA GLU A 535 4.16 38.20 -6.70
C GLU A 535 4.80 36.84 -6.31
N PRO A 536 6.01 36.86 -5.74
CA PRO A 536 6.74 35.64 -5.41
C PRO A 536 6.31 35.03 -4.06
N LEU A 537 6.10 33.72 -4.04
CA LEU A 537 5.59 32.95 -2.88
C LEU A 537 6.64 32.61 -1.79
N LEU A 538 7.94 32.86 -2.02
CA LEU A 538 9.02 32.41 -1.13
C LEU A 538 9.70 33.54 -0.35
N GLN A 539 9.00 34.63 -0.05
CA GLN A 539 9.41 35.49 1.05
C GLN A 539 8.82 34.95 2.36
N GLY A 540 9.62 34.14 3.07
CA GLY A 540 9.43 34.01 4.51
C GLY A 540 9.69 35.36 5.13
N GLU A 541 8.75 35.84 5.95
CA GLU A 541 8.89 37.02 6.80
C GLU A 541 10.26 37.00 7.48
N ARG A 542 11.19 37.84 7.02
CA ARG A 542 12.27 38.33 7.85
C ARG A 542 11.62 39.33 8.80
N GLY A 543 11.21 38.84 9.96
CA GLY A 543 10.92 39.71 11.10
C GLY A 543 12.23 40.30 11.60
N ASP A 544 12.25 41.63 11.71
CA ASP A 544 13.20 42.41 12.50
C ASP A 544 13.20 42.01 13.98
#